data_AF-A0A943X6R8-F1
#
_entry.id   AF-A0A943X6R8-F1
#
_cell.length_a   1.000
_cell.length_b   1.000
_cell.length_c   1.000
_cell.angle_alpha   90.00
_cell.angle_beta   90.00
_cell.angle_gamma   90.00
#
_symmetry.space_group_name_H-M   'P 1'
#
loop_
_entity.id
_entity.type
_entity.pdbx_description
1 polymer ?
#
loop_
_entity_poly.entity_id
_entity_poly.type
_entity_poly.pdbx_seq_one_letter_code
_entity_poly.pdbx_strand_id
1 'polypeptide(L)'
;MRNTLNKAIFCTIVFSVSFAVLSCAPSYNTVKRMQKIEEGVHNPTTKEELQEAIKKFDARALDLATTEAQVGIWYKILGTRYLDQQLYGKAFECFQKALTYYPDNANLYYYVALCAGYLANSTMDFEANGPASSSIEKRENYLRLAETAYIRALGINPKYYRAMYGLGVLYVFVLDESEKAIPHLEKFLSVQVKDTNAMFVLARAYYMNYDFDKAVALYDRIIELKPNAEKVKEAEANKKTVLDAKFSQGK
;
A
#
# COMPACT_ATOMS: atom_id res chain seq x y z
N MET A 1 80.00 37.72 37.69
CA MET A 1 80.62 36.77 38.65
C MET A 1 79.93 35.43 38.45
N ARG A 2 80.55 34.51 37.70
CA ARG A 2 81.15 33.24 38.19
C ARG A 2 80.16 32.42 39.05
N ASN A 3 79.45 31.41 38.51
CA ASN A 3 79.85 30.08 38.01
C ASN A 3 79.87 29.00 39.12
N THR A 4 79.57 27.76 38.70
CA THR A 4 79.68 26.41 39.32
C THR A 4 78.43 25.86 40.02
N LEU A 5 77.68 24.95 39.39
CA LEU A 5 77.90 23.49 39.15
C LEU A 5 77.48 22.62 40.34
N ASN A 6 76.52 21.72 40.12
CA ASN A 6 76.68 20.31 40.50
C ASN A 6 75.82 19.38 39.62
N LYS A 7 76.44 18.24 39.26
CA LYS A 7 76.03 17.26 38.24
C LYS A 7 75.32 16.04 38.83
N ALA A 8 74.72 15.28 37.91
CA ALA A 8 74.41 13.84 37.91
C ALA A 8 73.02 13.46 38.48
N ILE A 9 72.24 12.52 37.94
CA ILE A 9 72.56 11.19 37.38
C ILE A 9 71.50 10.79 36.32
N PHE A 10 71.93 10.01 35.33
CA PHE A 10 71.16 9.40 34.23
C PHE A 10 70.39 8.16 34.73
N CYS A 11 69.09 8.00 34.39
CA CYS A 11 68.45 6.68 34.42
C CYS A 11 67.25 6.62 33.48
N THR A 12 67.43 5.95 32.34
CA THR A 12 66.36 5.54 31.42
C THR A 12 65.52 4.44 32.05
N ILE A 13 64.21 4.66 32.23
CA ILE A 13 63.24 3.58 32.44
C ILE A 13 62.10 3.78 31.44
N VAL A 14 62.07 2.90 30.44
CA VAL A 14 60.90 2.65 29.59
C VAL A 14 59.87 1.94 30.47
N PHE A 15 58.78 2.62 30.81
CA PHE A 15 57.61 1.97 31.40
C PHE A 15 56.51 1.87 30.34
N SER A 16 56.41 0.68 29.75
CA SER A 16 55.20 0.21 29.09
C SER A 16 54.07 0.17 30.13
N VAL A 17 53.07 1.04 30.00
CA VAL A 17 51.83 0.91 30.77
C VAL A 17 50.67 0.86 29.78
N SER A 18 50.36 -0.39 29.44
CA SER A 18 49.02 -0.97 29.32
C SER A 18 47.91 -0.04 28.85
N PHE A 19 47.43 -0.37 27.65
CA PHE A 19 46.16 0.01 27.06
C PHE A 19 45.00 -0.35 28.02
N ALA A 20 44.71 0.49 29.01
CA ALA A 20 43.46 0.43 29.74
C ALA A 20 42.43 1.14 28.88
N VAL A 21 41.81 0.38 27.97
CA VAL A 21 40.51 0.76 27.41
C VAL A 21 39.60 0.90 28.62
N LEU A 22 39.45 2.12 29.14
CA LEU A 22 38.44 2.47 30.11
C LEU A 22 37.13 1.99 29.49
N SER A 23 36.59 0.90 30.03
CA SER A 23 35.28 0.43 29.65
C SER A 23 34.34 1.60 29.89
N CYS A 24 33.82 2.19 28.81
CA CYS A 24 32.75 3.18 28.86
C CYS A 24 31.43 2.51 29.28
N ALA A 25 31.46 1.71 30.33
CA ALA A 25 30.28 1.21 31.00
C ALA A 25 29.77 2.37 31.88
N PRO A 26 28.53 2.84 31.67
CA PRO A 26 27.98 3.90 32.50
C PRO A 26 27.98 3.46 33.97
N SER A 27 28.43 4.35 34.86
CA SER A 27 28.48 4.06 36.30
C SER A 27 27.08 3.79 36.84
N TYR A 28 26.96 2.99 37.91
CA TYR A 28 25.69 2.75 38.60
C TYR A 28 24.94 4.06 38.92
N ASN A 29 25.65 5.09 39.35
CA ASN A 29 25.08 6.41 39.64
C ASN A 29 24.62 7.15 38.38
N THR A 30 25.28 6.92 37.25
CA THR A 30 24.89 7.47 35.94
C THR A 30 23.60 6.82 35.45
N VAL A 31 23.52 5.49 35.51
CA VAL A 31 22.31 4.73 35.16
C VAL A 31 21.14 5.14 36.06
N LYS A 32 21.37 5.23 37.37
CA LYS A 32 20.36 5.66 38.37
C LYS A 32 19.84 7.09 38.14
N ARG A 33 20.72 8.02 37.73
CA ARG A 33 20.33 9.40 37.39
C ARG A 33 19.54 9.46 36.08
N MET A 34 19.96 8.72 35.07
CA MET A 34 19.27 8.62 33.78
C MET A 34 17.87 8.03 33.99
N GLN A 35 17.76 6.94 34.74
CA GLN A 35 16.49 6.33 35.12
C GLN A 35 15.57 7.29 35.88
N LYS A 36 16.10 8.08 36.82
CA LYS A 36 15.34 9.10 37.57
C LYS A 36 14.77 10.21 36.68
N ILE A 37 15.48 10.56 35.61
CA ILE A 37 15.07 11.59 34.65
C ILE A 37 14.01 11.03 33.69
N GLU A 38 14.16 9.78 33.24
CA GLU A 38 13.27 9.15 32.26
C GLU A 38 11.94 8.63 32.87
N GLU A 39 11.95 8.11 34.12
CA GLU A 39 10.80 7.37 34.67
C GLU A 39 9.87 8.19 35.58
N GLY A 40 10.33 9.32 36.14
CA GLY A 40 9.51 10.15 37.04
C GLY A 40 9.02 9.45 38.33
N VAL A 41 9.57 8.28 38.69
CA VAL A 41 9.25 7.54 39.94
C VAL A 41 10.52 7.44 40.81
N HIS A 42 10.40 7.56 42.13
CA HIS A 42 11.53 7.46 43.05
C HIS A 42 11.92 6.00 43.32
N ASN A 43 12.93 5.54 42.57
CA ASN A 43 13.87 4.48 42.95
C ASN A 43 13.25 3.15 43.42
N PRO A 44 12.51 2.42 42.55
CA PRO A 44 11.95 1.12 42.88
C PRO A 44 13.09 0.12 43.19
N THR A 45 13.11 -0.44 44.39
CA THR A 45 14.15 -1.39 44.85
C THR A 45 13.59 -2.77 45.20
N THR A 46 12.26 -2.89 45.31
CA THR A 46 11.57 -4.16 45.50
C THR A 46 11.08 -4.71 44.16
N LYS A 47 10.90 -6.03 44.10
CA LYS A 47 10.36 -6.70 42.90
C LYS A 47 8.97 -6.18 42.56
N GLU A 48 8.18 -5.89 43.59
CA GLU A 48 6.80 -5.40 43.51
C GLU A 48 6.74 -4.00 42.90
N GLU A 49 7.58 -3.06 43.34
CA GLU A 49 7.64 -1.70 42.78
C GLU A 49 8.08 -1.71 41.30
N LEU A 50 9.00 -2.59 40.93
CA LEU A 50 9.42 -2.77 39.53
C LEU A 50 8.29 -3.33 38.66
N GLN A 51 7.54 -4.31 39.16
CA GLN A 51 6.38 -4.87 38.46
C GLN A 51 5.26 -3.83 38.27
N GLU A 52 5.04 -2.96 39.26
CA GLU A 52 4.06 -1.88 39.16
C GLU A 52 4.48 -0.82 38.13
N ALA A 53 5.77 -0.45 38.10
CA ALA A 53 6.32 0.45 37.10
C ALA A 53 6.17 -0.11 35.68
N ILE A 54 6.54 -1.39 35.47
CA ILE A 54 6.34 -2.08 34.17
C ILE A 54 4.87 -2.03 33.77
N LYS A 55 3.96 -2.44 34.67
CA LYS A 55 2.51 -2.42 34.39
C LYS A 55 2.01 -1.03 34.02
N LYS A 56 2.48 0.03 34.69
CA LYS A 56 2.10 1.42 34.41
C LYS A 56 2.59 1.87 33.03
N PHE A 57 3.84 1.58 32.69
CA PHE A 57 4.41 1.99 31.41
C PHE A 57 3.89 1.13 30.25
N ASP A 58 3.63 -0.15 30.47
CA ASP A 58 2.95 -1.02 29.50
C ASP A 58 1.53 -0.52 29.22
N ALA A 59 0.77 -0.15 30.26
CA ALA A 59 -0.55 0.43 30.09
C ALA A 59 -0.51 1.76 29.32
N ARG A 60 0.49 2.62 29.59
CA ARG A 60 0.68 3.88 28.86
C ARG A 60 1.13 3.64 27.42
N ALA A 61 2.03 2.69 27.18
CA ALA A 61 2.48 2.31 25.84
C ALA A 61 1.31 1.75 25.04
N LEU A 62 0.45 0.93 25.65
CA LEU A 62 -0.77 0.41 25.04
C LEU A 62 -1.78 1.54 24.73
N ASP A 63 -1.97 2.49 25.64
CA ASP A 63 -2.86 3.65 25.44
C ASP A 63 -2.36 4.54 24.30
N LEU A 64 -1.06 4.84 24.26
CA LEU A 64 -0.43 5.60 23.18
C LEU A 64 -0.53 4.86 21.84
N ALA A 65 -0.21 3.56 21.81
CA ALA A 65 -0.36 2.73 20.61
C ALA A 65 -1.82 2.66 20.13
N THR A 66 -2.77 2.57 21.06
CA THR A 66 -4.21 2.61 20.76
C THR A 66 -4.63 3.96 20.19
N THR A 67 -4.13 5.06 20.76
CA THR A 67 -4.41 6.42 20.29
C THR A 67 -3.80 6.68 18.91
N GLU A 68 -2.57 6.25 18.67
CA GLU A 68 -1.94 6.32 17.34
C GLU A 68 -2.73 5.50 16.31
N ALA A 69 -3.14 4.28 16.66
CA ALA A 69 -4.01 3.48 15.79
C ALA A 69 -5.35 4.19 15.49
N GLN A 70 -5.94 4.90 16.46
CA GLN A 70 -7.17 5.68 16.26
C GLN A 70 -6.97 6.82 15.25
N VAL A 71 -5.82 7.48 15.22
CA VAL A 71 -5.50 8.50 14.20
C VAL A 71 -5.61 7.91 12.79
N GLY A 72 -5.09 6.70 12.58
CA GLY A 72 -5.24 5.98 11.32
C GLY A 72 -6.72 5.69 10.94
N ILE A 73 -7.59 5.44 11.93
CA ILE A 73 -9.04 5.25 11.69
C ILE A 73 -9.67 6.54 11.18
N TRP A 74 -9.31 7.69 11.76
CA TRP A 74 -9.82 8.98 11.30
C TRP A 74 -9.36 9.31 9.88
N TYR A 75 -8.12 9.00 9.53
CA TYR A 75 -7.66 9.11 8.14
C TYR A 75 -8.44 8.21 7.18
N LYS A 76 -8.81 6.98 7.59
CA LYS A 76 -9.70 6.12 6.79
C LYS A 76 -11.06 6.77 6.55
N ILE A 77 -11.71 7.23 7.62
CA ILE A 77 -13.04 7.86 7.55
C ILE A 77 -12.98 9.10 6.68
N LEU A 78 -12.01 9.99 6.91
CA LEU A 78 -11.83 11.21 6.13
C LEU A 78 -11.53 10.91 4.66
N GLY A 79 -10.66 9.93 4.38
CA GLY A 79 -10.37 9.48 3.02
C GLY A 79 -11.63 8.99 2.30
N THR A 80 -12.48 8.20 2.97
CA THR A 80 -13.76 7.78 2.39
C THR A 80 -14.72 8.95 2.15
N ARG A 81 -14.75 9.96 3.02
CA ARG A 81 -15.56 11.18 2.80
C ARG A 81 -15.08 12.00 1.60
N TYR A 82 -13.78 12.08 1.39
CA TYR A 82 -13.24 12.70 0.18
C TYR A 82 -13.54 11.88 -1.07
N LEU A 83 -13.54 10.55 -0.98
CA LEU A 83 -13.93 9.67 -2.08
C LEU A 83 -15.39 9.87 -2.48
N ASP A 84 -16.31 9.98 -1.51
CA ASP A 84 -17.73 10.27 -1.76
C ASP A 84 -17.92 11.59 -2.52
N GLN A 85 -17.04 12.56 -2.28
CA GLN A 85 -17.00 13.87 -2.95
C GLN A 85 -16.17 13.86 -4.24
N GLN A 86 -15.66 12.70 -4.67
CA GLN A 86 -14.78 12.55 -5.84
C GLN A 86 -13.47 13.35 -5.75
N LEU A 87 -13.05 13.73 -4.54
CA LEU A 87 -11.79 14.43 -4.27
C LEU A 87 -10.64 13.43 -4.16
N TYR A 88 -10.31 12.77 -5.27
CA TYR A 88 -9.38 11.63 -5.31
C TYR A 88 -7.97 11.93 -4.78
N GLY A 89 -7.45 13.15 -5.00
CA GLY A 89 -6.15 13.56 -4.46
C GLY A 89 -6.12 13.62 -2.93
N LYS A 90 -7.12 14.27 -2.32
CA LYS A 90 -7.23 14.36 -0.85
C LYS A 90 -7.52 13.00 -0.23
N ALA A 91 -8.35 12.19 -0.88
CA ALA A 91 -8.65 10.83 -0.46
C ALA A 91 -7.37 9.97 -0.46
N PHE A 92 -6.58 10.05 -1.54
CA PHE A 92 -5.31 9.36 -1.69
C PHE A 92 -4.33 9.69 -0.56
N GLU A 93 -4.12 10.98 -0.25
CA GLU A 93 -3.25 11.39 0.86
C GLU A 93 -3.72 10.82 2.21
N CYS A 94 -5.04 10.82 2.46
CA CYS A 94 -5.60 10.24 3.67
C CYS A 94 -5.35 8.74 3.75
N PHE A 95 -5.52 7.99 2.66
CA PHE A 95 -5.26 6.55 2.65
C PHE A 95 -3.78 6.21 2.79
N GLN A 96 -2.88 7.01 2.23
CA GLN A 96 -1.44 6.87 2.47
C GLN A 96 -1.07 7.08 3.94
N LYS A 97 -1.63 8.12 4.58
CA LYS A 97 -1.46 8.33 6.02
C LYS A 97 -2.06 7.19 6.84
N ALA A 98 -3.22 6.66 6.44
CA ALA A 98 -3.80 5.52 7.13
C ALA A 98 -2.93 4.25 7.02
N LEU A 99 -2.21 4.05 5.91
CA LEU A 99 -1.30 2.93 5.71
C LEU A 99 -0.08 2.97 6.64
N THR A 100 0.33 4.15 7.14
CA THR A 100 1.41 4.22 8.14
C THR A 100 1.03 3.56 9.46
N TYR A 101 -0.27 3.49 9.77
CA TYR A 101 -0.80 2.84 10.97
C TYR A 101 -1.29 1.41 10.69
N TYR A 102 -1.73 1.14 9.47
CA TYR A 102 -2.31 -0.15 9.07
C TYR A 102 -1.68 -0.69 7.77
N PRO A 103 -0.38 -1.05 7.79
CA PRO A 103 0.37 -1.44 6.59
C PRO A 103 -0.08 -2.78 5.98
N ASP A 104 -0.83 -3.61 6.70
CA ASP A 104 -1.37 -4.88 6.20
C ASP A 104 -2.90 -4.83 6.05
N ASN A 105 -3.44 -3.69 5.62
CA ASN A 105 -4.87 -3.52 5.38
C ASN A 105 -5.21 -3.55 3.89
N ALA A 106 -5.79 -4.66 3.42
CA ALA A 106 -6.17 -4.83 2.02
C ALA A 106 -7.13 -3.73 1.50
N ASN A 107 -8.08 -3.27 2.32
CA ASN A 107 -9.04 -2.23 1.91
C ASN A 107 -8.34 -0.90 1.64
N LEU A 108 -7.31 -0.55 2.42
CA LEU A 108 -6.55 0.68 2.22
C LEU A 108 -5.81 0.66 0.89
N TYR A 109 -5.14 -0.44 0.56
CA TYR A 109 -4.49 -0.59 -0.73
C TYR A 109 -5.47 -0.55 -1.91
N TYR A 110 -6.67 -1.15 -1.75
CA TYR A 110 -7.73 -1.01 -2.76
C TYR A 110 -8.14 0.46 -2.97
N TYR A 111 -8.31 1.23 -1.91
CA TYR A 111 -8.67 2.65 -2.05
C TYR A 111 -7.53 3.48 -2.64
N VAL A 112 -6.28 3.20 -2.27
CA VAL A 112 -5.10 3.80 -2.91
C VAL A 112 -5.10 3.50 -4.40
N ALA A 113 -5.34 2.24 -4.79
CA ALA A 113 -5.38 1.84 -6.19
C ALA A 113 -6.49 2.56 -6.98
N LEU A 114 -7.68 2.64 -6.39
CA LEU A 114 -8.82 3.35 -6.97
C LEU A 114 -8.49 4.83 -7.18
N CYS A 115 -8.01 5.53 -6.15
CA CYS A 115 -7.65 6.94 -6.26
C CYS A 115 -6.52 7.16 -7.27
N ALA A 116 -5.49 6.31 -7.29
CA ALA A 116 -4.40 6.40 -8.25
C ALA A 116 -4.90 6.25 -9.70
N GLY A 117 -5.83 5.32 -9.97
CA GLY A 117 -6.45 5.19 -11.30
C GLY A 117 -7.19 6.44 -11.74
N TYR A 118 -7.96 7.09 -10.85
CA TYR A 118 -8.61 8.37 -11.15
C TYR A 118 -7.62 9.51 -11.36
N LEU A 119 -6.55 9.56 -10.56
CA LEU A 119 -5.51 10.57 -10.70
C LEU A 119 -4.75 10.43 -12.03
N ALA A 120 -4.47 9.20 -12.48
CA ALA A 120 -3.89 8.94 -13.80
C ALA A 120 -4.76 9.49 -14.93
N ASN A 121 -6.08 9.32 -14.85
CA ASN A 121 -6.99 9.88 -15.84
C ASN A 121 -7.01 11.42 -15.77
N SER A 122 -7.03 12.00 -14.58
CA SER A 122 -7.04 13.46 -14.42
C SER A 122 -5.78 14.15 -14.94
N THR A 123 -4.64 13.44 -14.98
CA THR A 123 -3.39 13.98 -15.54
C THR A 123 -3.39 14.12 -17.06
N MET A 124 -4.38 13.56 -17.77
CA MET A 124 -4.56 13.79 -19.21
C MET A 124 -5.17 15.16 -19.54
N ASP A 125 -5.95 15.75 -18.64
CA ASP A 125 -6.84 16.87 -18.98
C ASP A 125 -6.21 18.27 -18.81
N PHE A 126 -5.12 18.42 -18.03
CA PHE A 126 -4.79 19.73 -17.45
C PHE A 126 -3.51 20.42 -17.95
N GLU A 127 -2.60 19.76 -18.68
CA GLU A 127 -1.30 20.37 -18.99
C GLU A 127 -1.13 20.69 -20.49
N ALA A 128 -1.74 21.79 -20.93
CA ALA A 128 -1.36 22.48 -22.18
C ALA A 128 -0.07 23.33 -22.02
N ASN A 129 0.42 23.54 -20.80
CA ASN A 129 1.50 24.48 -20.47
C ASN A 129 2.73 23.85 -19.78
N GLY A 130 2.73 22.52 -19.55
CA GLY A 130 3.89 21.76 -19.06
C GLY A 130 4.55 20.98 -20.21
N PRO A 131 5.83 20.59 -20.10
CA PRO A 131 6.41 19.68 -21.09
C PRO A 131 5.62 18.36 -21.05
N ALA A 132 5.07 17.95 -22.19
CA ALA A 132 4.23 16.74 -22.33
C ALA A 132 4.85 15.46 -21.72
N SER A 133 6.19 15.39 -21.62
CA SER A 133 6.90 14.31 -20.93
C SER A 133 6.48 14.17 -19.46
N SER A 134 6.33 15.30 -18.75
CA SER A 134 6.03 15.32 -17.30
C SER A 134 4.63 14.79 -16.98
N SER A 135 3.62 15.16 -17.79
CA SER A 135 2.24 14.71 -17.58
C SER A 135 2.07 13.23 -17.91
N ILE A 136 2.71 12.74 -18.98
CA ILE A 136 2.74 11.32 -19.34
C ILE A 136 3.44 10.51 -18.26
N GLU A 137 4.63 10.92 -17.81
CA GLU A 137 5.36 10.24 -16.74
C GLU A 137 4.54 10.15 -15.45
N LYS A 138 3.85 11.24 -15.09
CA LYS A 138 2.97 11.28 -13.92
C LYS A 138 1.79 10.33 -14.04
N ARG A 139 1.16 10.26 -15.22
CA ARG A 139 0.11 9.28 -15.53
C ARG A 139 0.62 7.87 -15.36
N GLU A 140 1.74 7.54 -15.98
CA GLU A 140 2.34 6.19 -15.92
C GLU A 140 2.74 5.80 -14.49
N ASN A 141 3.23 6.76 -13.69
CA ASN A 141 3.50 6.55 -12.27
C ASN A 141 2.23 6.19 -11.49
N TYR A 142 1.11 6.89 -11.73
CA TYR A 142 -0.16 6.59 -11.07
C TYR A 142 -0.74 5.25 -11.53
N LEU A 143 -0.60 4.87 -12.80
CA LEU A 143 -1.04 3.58 -13.29
C LEU A 143 -0.26 2.42 -12.66
N ARG A 144 1.08 2.54 -12.59
CA ARG A 144 1.92 1.56 -11.87
C ARG A 144 1.53 1.47 -10.40
N LEU A 145 1.25 2.60 -9.76
CA LEU A 145 0.80 2.61 -8.37
C LEU A 145 -0.57 1.94 -8.21
N ALA A 146 -1.50 2.16 -9.13
CA ALA A 146 -2.80 1.53 -9.11
C ALA A 146 -2.70 0.01 -9.21
N GLU A 147 -1.94 -0.48 -10.20
CA GLU A 147 -1.71 -1.90 -10.40
C GLU A 147 -1.05 -2.55 -9.17
N THR A 148 0.07 -2.00 -8.71
CA THR A 148 0.81 -2.55 -7.56
C THR A 148 0.00 -2.51 -6.27
N ALA A 149 -0.82 -1.48 -6.05
CA ALA A 149 -1.69 -1.39 -4.89
C ALA A 149 -2.84 -2.43 -4.94
N TYR A 150 -3.46 -2.67 -6.10
CA TYR A 150 -4.41 -3.79 -6.24
C TYR A 150 -3.75 -5.14 -5.98
N ILE A 151 -2.56 -5.39 -6.55
CA ILE A 151 -1.80 -6.62 -6.31
C ILE A 151 -1.48 -6.78 -4.82
N ARG A 152 -1.06 -5.71 -4.13
CA ARG A 152 -0.80 -5.73 -2.68
C ARG A 152 -2.07 -6.03 -1.88
N ALA A 153 -3.21 -5.45 -2.26
CA ALA A 153 -4.50 -5.74 -1.63
C ALA A 153 -4.88 -7.23 -1.76
N LEU A 154 -4.64 -7.83 -2.93
CA LEU A 154 -4.86 -9.26 -3.18
C LEU A 154 -3.83 -10.16 -2.47
N GLY A 155 -2.59 -9.69 -2.30
CA GLY A 155 -1.57 -10.37 -1.51
C GLY A 155 -1.93 -10.47 -0.02
N ILE A 156 -2.55 -9.41 0.53
CA ILE A 156 -3.05 -9.39 1.92
C ILE A 156 -4.34 -10.19 2.06
N ASN A 157 -5.29 -10.01 1.13
CA ASN A 157 -6.56 -10.73 1.12
C ASN A 157 -6.83 -11.35 -0.25
N PRO A 158 -6.46 -12.63 -0.47
CA PRO A 158 -6.66 -13.32 -1.73
C PRO A 158 -8.11 -13.55 -2.16
N LYS A 159 -9.10 -13.23 -1.29
CA LYS A 159 -10.54 -13.32 -1.56
C LYS A 159 -11.17 -11.94 -1.78
N TYR A 160 -10.37 -10.88 -1.90
CA TYR A 160 -10.89 -9.52 -2.00
C TYR A 160 -11.43 -9.21 -3.39
N TYR A 161 -12.68 -9.60 -3.63
CA TYR A 161 -13.32 -9.53 -4.95
C TYR A 161 -13.37 -8.10 -5.53
N ARG A 162 -13.52 -7.05 -4.70
CA ARG A 162 -13.46 -5.66 -5.18
C ARG A 162 -12.11 -5.31 -5.83
N ALA A 163 -11.01 -5.78 -5.25
CA ALA A 163 -9.68 -5.59 -5.82
C ALA A 163 -9.47 -6.44 -7.09
N MET A 164 -10.01 -7.66 -7.15
CA MET A 164 -9.96 -8.49 -8.37
C MET A 164 -10.67 -7.81 -9.54
N TYR A 165 -11.87 -7.30 -9.31
CA TYR A 165 -12.64 -6.58 -10.32
C TYR A 165 -11.95 -5.28 -10.73
N GLY A 166 -11.50 -4.47 -9.77
CA GLY A 166 -10.79 -3.22 -10.04
C GLY A 166 -9.51 -3.43 -10.86
N LEU A 167 -8.73 -4.45 -10.53
CA LEU A 167 -7.53 -4.84 -11.28
C LEU A 167 -7.86 -5.35 -12.69
N GLY A 168 -8.91 -6.18 -12.82
CA GLY A 168 -9.38 -6.65 -14.13
C GLY A 168 -9.82 -5.51 -15.04
N VAL A 169 -10.54 -4.53 -14.50
CA VAL A 169 -10.94 -3.31 -15.23
C VAL A 169 -9.71 -2.50 -15.65
N LEU A 170 -8.74 -2.31 -14.75
CA LEU A 170 -7.50 -1.59 -15.05
C LEU A 170 -6.75 -2.25 -16.22
N TYR A 171 -6.57 -3.57 -16.17
CA TYR A 171 -5.92 -4.33 -17.24
C TYR A 171 -6.64 -4.25 -18.58
N VAL A 172 -7.98 -4.40 -18.59
CA VAL A 172 -8.76 -4.44 -19.83
C VAL A 172 -8.92 -3.07 -20.49
N PHE A 173 -9.11 -2.00 -19.70
CA PHE A 173 -9.51 -0.70 -20.24
C PHE A 173 -8.41 0.37 -20.23
N VAL A 174 -7.34 0.18 -19.46
CA VAL A 174 -6.34 1.22 -19.25
C VAL A 174 -4.93 0.79 -19.64
N LEU A 175 -4.54 -0.44 -19.30
CA LEU A 175 -3.20 -0.98 -19.57
C LEU A 175 -3.11 -1.78 -20.88
N ASP A 176 -4.24 -2.14 -21.47
CA ASP A 176 -4.32 -3.03 -22.65
C ASP A 176 -3.68 -4.41 -22.43
N GLU A 177 -3.63 -4.85 -21.17
CA GLU A 177 -3.07 -6.14 -20.75
C GLU A 177 -4.18 -7.15 -20.45
N SER A 178 -5.11 -7.30 -21.41
CA SER A 178 -6.35 -8.07 -21.22
C SER A 178 -6.13 -9.52 -20.78
N GLU A 179 -5.03 -10.16 -21.18
CA GLU A 179 -4.66 -11.52 -20.77
C GLU A 179 -4.52 -11.63 -19.24
N LYS A 180 -3.87 -10.65 -18.59
CA LYS A 180 -3.67 -10.63 -17.13
C LYS A 180 -5.00 -10.48 -16.38
N ALA A 181 -6.02 -9.90 -17.02
CA ALA A 181 -7.33 -9.67 -16.40
C ALA A 181 -8.14 -10.95 -16.21
N ILE A 182 -8.03 -11.89 -17.15
CA ILE A 182 -8.85 -13.12 -17.22
C ILE A 182 -8.87 -13.88 -15.88
N PRO A 183 -7.73 -14.30 -15.29
CA PRO A 183 -7.77 -15.09 -14.06
C PRO A 183 -8.41 -14.35 -12.87
N HIS A 184 -8.26 -13.02 -12.80
CA HIS A 184 -8.88 -12.22 -11.73
C HIS A 184 -10.40 -12.12 -11.91
N LEU A 185 -10.87 -11.92 -13.13
CA LEU A 185 -12.29 -11.77 -13.45
C LEU A 185 -13.03 -13.11 -13.40
N GLU A 186 -12.40 -14.21 -13.82
CA GLU A 186 -12.95 -15.56 -13.64
C GLU A 186 -13.13 -15.89 -12.16
N LYS A 187 -12.10 -15.62 -11.34
CA LYS A 187 -12.19 -15.82 -9.89
C LYS A 187 -13.27 -14.93 -9.27
N PHE A 188 -13.41 -13.69 -9.72
CA PHE A 188 -14.51 -12.81 -9.29
C PHE A 188 -15.88 -13.43 -9.62
N LEU A 189 -16.09 -13.87 -10.86
CA LEU A 189 -17.35 -14.44 -11.32
C LEU A 189 -17.64 -15.83 -10.75
N SER A 190 -16.64 -16.53 -10.20
CA SER A 190 -16.87 -17.75 -9.41
C SER A 190 -17.62 -17.49 -8.10
N VAL A 191 -17.53 -16.27 -7.56
CA VAL A 191 -18.22 -15.83 -6.34
C VAL A 191 -19.45 -15.00 -6.68
N GLN A 192 -19.30 -14.02 -7.57
CA GLN A 192 -20.36 -13.10 -7.99
C GLN A 192 -20.98 -13.58 -9.31
N VAL A 193 -21.56 -14.78 -9.28
CA VAL A 193 -21.98 -15.54 -10.46
C VAL A 193 -23.06 -14.89 -11.35
N LYS A 194 -23.68 -13.78 -10.91
CA LYS A 194 -24.70 -13.03 -11.65
C LYS A 194 -24.30 -11.58 -11.93
N ASP A 195 -23.05 -11.19 -11.64
CA ASP A 195 -22.59 -9.84 -11.91
C ASP A 195 -22.35 -9.65 -13.41
N THR A 196 -23.33 -9.01 -14.07
CA THR A 196 -23.28 -8.83 -15.51
C THR A 196 -22.23 -7.82 -15.94
N ASN A 197 -21.82 -6.89 -15.07
CA ASN A 197 -20.76 -5.94 -15.40
C ASN A 197 -19.43 -6.69 -15.53
N ALA A 198 -19.10 -7.55 -14.56
CA ALA A 198 -17.92 -8.40 -14.65
C ALA A 198 -17.97 -9.37 -15.83
N MET A 199 -19.15 -9.87 -16.20
CA MET A 199 -19.31 -10.67 -17.43
C MET A 199 -18.94 -9.87 -18.68
N PHE A 200 -19.38 -8.60 -18.80
CA PHE A 200 -18.97 -7.73 -19.92
C PHE A 200 -17.46 -7.51 -19.96
N VAL A 201 -16.84 -7.22 -18.80
CA VAL A 201 -15.39 -6.99 -18.74
C VAL A 201 -14.62 -8.26 -19.14
N LEU A 202 -15.02 -9.43 -18.63
CA LEU A 202 -14.38 -10.70 -18.97
C LEU A 202 -14.63 -11.10 -20.44
N ALA A 203 -15.83 -10.86 -20.97
CA ALA A 203 -16.11 -11.12 -22.38
C ALA A 203 -15.26 -10.25 -23.30
N ARG A 204 -15.03 -8.98 -22.93
CA ARG A 204 -14.09 -8.10 -23.63
C ARG A 204 -12.65 -8.62 -23.52
N ALA A 205 -12.23 -9.05 -22.34
CA ALA A 205 -10.90 -9.64 -22.17
C ALA A 205 -10.71 -10.86 -23.08
N TYR A 206 -11.70 -11.77 -23.14
CA TYR A 206 -11.67 -12.91 -24.04
C TYR A 206 -11.67 -12.53 -25.51
N TYR A 207 -12.47 -11.55 -25.91
CA TYR A 207 -12.47 -11.03 -27.27
C TYR A 207 -11.09 -10.49 -27.69
N MET A 208 -10.42 -9.74 -26.81
CA MET A 208 -9.09 -9.18 -27.09
C MET A 208 -7.98 -10.22 -27.15
N ASN A 209 -8.19 -11.40 -26.54
CA ASN A 209 -7.29 -12.55 -26.61
C ASN A 209 -7.74 -13.61 -27.63
N TYR A 210 -8.65 -13.25 -28.54
CA TYR A 210 -9.18 -14.14 -29.59
C TYR A 210 -9.92 -15.40 -29.08
N ASP A 211 -10.25 -15.47 -27.78
CA ASP A 211 -11.06 -16.51 -27.15
C ASP A 211 -12.56 -16.26 -27.42
N PHE A 212 -12.93 -16.19 -28.70
CA PHE A 212 -14.27 -15.77 -29.14
C PHE A 212 -15.39 -16.64 -28.59
N ASP A 213 -15.17 -17.95 -28.44
CA ASP A 213 -16.18 -18.86 -27.90
C ASP A 213 -16.53 -18.55 -26.44
N LYS A 214 -15.53 -18.24 -25.63
CA LYS A 214 -15.75 -17.86 -24.23
C LYS A 214 -16.40 -16.48 -24.11
N ALA A 215 -16.03 -15.54 -24.98
CA ALA A 215 -16.68 -14.23 -25.03
C ALA A 215 -18.17 -14.35 -25.39
N VAL A 216 -18.52 -15.14 -26.43
CA VAL A 216 -19.91 -15.40 -26.82
C VAL A 216 -20.70 -16.05 -25.68
N ALA A 217 -20.13 -17.05 -25.01
CA ALA A 217 -20.79 -17.73 -23.89
C ALA A 217 -21.15 -16.78 -22.73
N LEU A 218 -20.29 -15.79 -22.46
CA LEU A 218 -20.58 -14.77 -21.44
C LEU A 218 -21.69 -13.82 -21.86
N TYR A 219 -21.72 -13.38 -23.12
CA TYR A 219 -22.82 -12.57 -23.63
C TYR A 219 -24.15 -13.32 -23.61
N ASP A 220 -24.16 -14.60 -23.99
CA ASP A 220 -25.35 -15.45 -23.88
C ASP A 220 -25.87 -15.53 -22.45
N ARG A 221 -24.97 -15.71 -21.48
CA ARG A 221 -25.34 -15.70 -20.06
C ARG A 221 -25.94 -14.36 -19.62
N ILE A 222 -25.45 -13.22 -20.12
CA ILE A 222 -26.05 -11.90 -19.83
C ILE A 222 -27.46 -11.80 -20.42
N ILE A 223 -27.65 -12.26 -21.67
CA ILE A 223 -28.94 -12.27 -22.36
C ILE A 223 -29.96 -13.16 -21.62
N GLU A 224 -29.52 -14.33 -21.15
CA GLU A 224 -30.34 -15.26 -20.34
C GLU A 224 -30.75 -14.67 -18.99
N LEU A 225 -29.82 -13.99 -18.30
CA LEU A 225 -30.06 -13.37 -16.99
C LEU A 225 -31.03 -12.19 -17.06
N LYS A 226 -31.17 -11.55 -18.23
CA LYS A 226 -32.07 -10.40 -18.46
C LYS A 226 -32.00 -9.33 -17.36
N PRO A 227 -30.80 -8.80 -17.03
CA PRO A 227 -30.66 -7.83 -15.93
C PRO A 227 -31.47 -6.55 -16.15
N ASN A 228 -31.54 -6.10 -17.41
CA ASN A 228 -32.43 -5.05 -17.93
C ASN A 228 -32.34 -5.06 -19.48
N ALA A 229 -33.23 -4.32 -20.15
CA ALA A 229 -33.29 -4.29 -21.61
C ALA A 229 -32.02 -3.69 -22.26
N GLU A 230 -31.41 -2.67 -21.64
CA GLU A 230 -30.22 -2.00 -22.16
C GLU A 230 -29.02 -2.94 -22.25
N LYS A 231 -28.70 -3.63 -21.15
CA LYS A 231 -27.60 -4.60 -21.09
C LYS A 231 -27.85 -5.82 -21.97
N VAL A 232 -29.10 -6.27 -22.12
CA VAL A 232 -29.42 -7.36 -23.05
C VAL A 232 -29.10 -6.94 -24.47
N LYS A 233 -29.55 -5.75 -24.89
CA LYS A 233 -29.26 -5.20 -26.21
C LYS A 233 -27.76 -5.00 -26.44
N GLU A 234 -27.04 -4.52 -25.43
CA GLU A 234 -25.58 -4.36 -25.48
C GLU A 234 -24.88 -5.71 -25.65
N ALA A 235 -25.30 -6.74 -24.90
CA ALA A 235 -24.75 -8.09 -25.01
C ALA A 235 -25.02 -8.72 -26.39
N GLU A 236 -26.22 -8.53 -26.95
CA GLU A 236 -26.56 -8.99 -28.30
C GLU A 236 -25.67 -8.32 -29.37
N ALA A 237 -25.47 -7.00 -29.26
CA ALA A 237 -24.63 -6.25 -30.18
C ALA A 237 -23.15 -6.69 -30.09
N ASN A 238 -22.62 -6.80 -28.87
CA ASN A 238 -21.25 -7.24 -28.66
C ASN A 238 -21.04 -8.68 -29.11
N LYS A 239 -21.99 -9.59 -28.82
CA LYS A 239 -21.97 -10.97 -29.31
C LYS A 239 -21.88 -11.02 -30.83
N LYS A 240 -22.66 -10.21 -31.54
CA LYS A 240 -22.61 -10.12 -33.00
C LYS A 240 -21.22 -9.71 -33.49
N THR A 241 -20.62 -8.67 -32.91
CA THR A 241 -19.25 -8.23 -33.24
C THR A 241 -18.23 -9.36 -33.06
N VAL A 242 -18.33 -10.12 -31.97
CA VAL A 242 -17.43 -11.27 -31.72
C VAL A 242 -17.61 -12.36 -32.77
N LEU A 243 -18.85 -12.69 -33.14
CA LEU A 243 -19.11 -13.70 -34.16
C LEU A 243 -18.58 -13.28 -35.54
N ASP A 244 -18.82 -12.03 -35.95
CA ASP A 244 -18.33 -11.49 -37.21
C ASP A 244 -16.78 -11.52 -37.28
N ALA A 245 -16.10 -11.19 -36.17
CA ALA A 245 -14.65 -11.32 -36.05
C ALA A 245 -14.18 -12.78 -36.15
N LYS A 246 -14.88 -13.71 -35.48
CA LYS A 246 -14.58 -15.16 -35.54
C LYS A 246 -14.66 -15.70 -36.97
N PHE A 247 -15.70 -15.33 -37.73
CA PHE A 247 -15.85 -15.77 -39.12
C PHE A 247 -14.81 -15.16 -40.06
N SER A 248 -14.30 -13.97 -39.74
CA SER A 248 -13.28 -13.31 -40.55
C SER A 248 -11.87 -13.89 -40.36
N GLN A 249 -11.59 -14.53 -39.22
CA GLN A 249 -10.31 -15.22 -38.97
C GLN A 249 -10.26 -16.67 -39.49
N GLY A 250 -11.42 -17.26 -39.79
CA GLY A 250 -11.52 -18.61 -40.35
C GLY A 250 -11.36 -18.71 -41.87
N LYS A 251 -11.07 -17.58 -42.55
CA LYS A 251 -10.78 -17.50 -43.99
C LYS A 251 -9.31 -17.16 -44.19
#